data_AF-A0A9D8NEF2-F1
#
_entry.id   AF-A0A9D8NEF2-F1
#
_cell.length_a   1.000
_cell.length_b   1.000
_cell.length_c   1.000
_cell.angle_alpha   90.00
_cell.angle_beta   90.00
_cell.angle_gamma   90.00
#
_symmetry.space_group_name_H-M   'P 1'
#
loop_
_entity.id
_entity.type
_entity.pdbx_description
1 polymer ?
#
loop_
_entity_poly.entity_id
_entity_poly.type
_entity_poly.pdbx_seq_one_letter_code
_entity_poly.pdbx_strand_id
1 'polypeptide(L)'
;ITQTLGLFYLGLLIGRTRFFYNEGDNLKKWRVILCVSALLVIVGAFVKFGKFDDLLHPMWNLAILMLIMSVAVLLWYRFKGFRNVFGKLGFFGRMSLTNYLLQSILGSLLFYEWGFSLYNTLGTTWSALVGLGMIVFQYNILKLWSKNHERGPLEGLWRRLTWI
;
A
#
# COMPACT_ATOMS: atom_id res chain seq x y z
N ILE A 1 12.89 -12.56 1.20
CA ILE A 1 12.28 -13.03 -0.09
C ILE A 1 11.21 -14.08 0.16
N THR A 2 11.50 -15.15 0.93
CA THR A 2 10.55 -16.23 1.26
C THR A 2 9.22 -15.71 1.85
N GLN A 3 9.28 -14.78 2.79
CA GLN A 3 8.08 -14.18 3.38
C GLN A 3 7.22 -13.42 2.36
N THR A 4 7.83 -12.60 1.50
CA THR A 4 7.11 -11.80 0.49
C THR A 4 6.33 -12.68 -0.48
N LEU A 5 6.92 -13.80 -0.90
CA LEU A 5 6.25 -14.80 -1.74
C LEU A 5 5.07 -15.46 -1.02
N GLY A 6 5.25 -15.79 0.27
CA GLY A 6 4.17 -16.36 1.09
C GLY A 6 2.99 -15.40 1.25
N LEU A 7 3.26 -14.12 1.54
CA LEU A 7 2.23 -13.07 1.64
C LEU A 7 1.52 -12.83 0.31
N PHE A 8 2.27 -12.82 -0.80
CA PHE A 8 1.71 -12.71 -2.13
C PHE A 8 0.75 -13.88 -2.45
N TYR A 9 1.18 -15.11 -2.17
CA TYR A 9 0.36 -16.30 -2.40
C TYR A 9 -0.89 -16.31 -1.51
N LEU A 10 -0.77 -15.95 -0.23
CA LEU A 10 -1.92 -15.77 0.67
C LEU A 10 -2.91 -14.74 0.13
N GLY A 11 -2.41 -13.59 -0.33
CA GLY A 11 -3.25 -12.56 -0.96
C GLY A 11 -4.00 -13.10 -2.19
N LEU A 12 -3.30 -13.86 -3.04
CA LEU A 12 -3.89 -14.50 -4.22
C LEU A 12 -4.98 -15.52 -3.84
N LEU A 13 -4.75 -16.34 -2.81
CA LEU A 13 -5.76 -17.29 -2.29
C LEU A 13 -7.00 -16.58 -1.74
N ILE A 14 -6.82 -15.55 -0.90
CA ILE A 14 -7.91 -14.74 -0.34
C ILE A 14 -8.72 -14.07 -1.47
N GLY A 15 -8.04 -13.58 -2.51
CA GLY A 15 -8.68 -13.01 -3.70
C GLY A 15 -9.47 -14.04 -4.50
N ARG A 16 -8.87 -15.22 -4.78
CA ARG A 16 -9.50 -16.30 -5.54
C ARG A 16 -10.72 -16.90 -4.84
N THR A 17 -10.67 -17.00 -3.51
CA THR A 17 -11.78 -17.47 -2.67
C THR A 17 -12.87 -16.41 -2.46
N ARG A 18 -12.72 -15.21 -3.04
CA ARG A 18 -13.66 -14.08 -2.88
C ARG A 18 -13.91 -13.71 -1.42
N PHE A 19 -12.92 -13.93 -0.56
CA PHE A 19 -13.07 -13.72 0.88
C PHE A 19 -13.28 -12.24 1.27
N PHE A 20 -12.96 -11.31 0.37
CA PHE A 20 -13.26 -9.88 0.52
C PHE A 20 -14.73 -9.52 0.27
N TYR A 21 -15.50 -10.42 -0.35
CA TYR A 21 -16.92 -10.22 -0.63
C TYR A 21 -17.74 -10.72 0.56
N ASN A 22 -18.83 -10.02 0.89
CA ASN A 22 -19.75 -10.41 1.96
C ASN A 22 -20.68 -11.56 1.52
N GLU A 23 -20.07 -12.65 1.07
CA GLU A 23 -20.71 -13.92 0.75
C GLU A 23 -20.51 -14.86 1.95
N GLY A 24 -21.56 -15.57 2.38
CA GLY A 24 -21.42 -16.58 3.44
C GLY A 24 -20.84 -16.07 4.78
N ASP A 25 -21.28 -14.89 5.23
CA ASP A 25 -20.90 -14.30 6.53
C ASP A 25 -19.39 -14.00 6.70
N ASN A 26 -18.66 -13.82 5.60
CA ASN A 26 -17.21 -13.51 5.66
C ASN A 26 -16.87 -12.27 6.51
N LEU A 27 -17.77 -11.30 6.66
CA LEU A 27 -17.56 -10.16 7.56
C LEU A 27 -17.47 -10.54 9.05
N LYS A 28 -18.11 -11.64 9.49
CA LYS A 28 -17.91 -12.18 10.84
C LYS A 28 -16.49 -12.73 10.99
N LYS A 29 -16.00 -13.45 9.98
CA LYS A 29 -14.62 -13.97 9.96
C LYS A 29 -13.59 -12.85 9.98
N TRP A 30 -13.79 -11.78 9.21
CA TRP A 30 -12.93 -10.59 9.25
C TRP A 30 -12.90 -9.89 10.62
N ARG A 31 -14.02 -9.90 11.37
CA ARG A 31 -14.02 -9.41 12.77
C ARG A 31 -13.19 -10.30 13.69
N VAL A 32 -13.27 -11.62 13.55
CA VAL A 32 -12.43 -12.56 14.31
C VAL A 32 -10.96 -12.36 13.97
N ILE A 33 -10.61 -12.27 12.67
CA ILE A 33 -9.25 -12.01 12.21
C ILE A 33 -8.75 -10.68 12.77
N LEU A 34 -9.57 -9.62 12.81
CA LEU A 34 -9.21 -8.35 13.43
C LEU A 34 -8.84 -8.52 14.90
N CYS A 35 -9.67 -9.20 15.70
CA CYS A 35 -9.40 -9.40 17.13
C CYS A 35 -8.12 -10.22 17.36
N VAL A 36 -7.96 -11.33 16.62
CA VAL A 36 -6.78 -12.21 16.74
C VAL A 36 -5.52 -11.47 16.33
N SER A 37 -5.53 -10.77 15.19
CA SER A 37 -4.38 -10.01 14.71
C SER A 37 -4.03 -8.83 15.63
N ALA A 38 -5.02 -8.13 16.19
CA ALA A 38 -4.79 -7.06 17.16
C ALA A 38 -4.15 -7.60 18.44
N LEU A 39 -4.63 -8.73 18.96
CA LEU A 39 -4.03 -9.37 20.12
C LEU A 39 -2.57 -9.77 19.84
N LEU A 40 -2.30 -10.39 18.69
CA LEU A 40 -0.93 -10.75 18.31
C LEU A 40 -0.01 -9.53 18.22
N VAL A 41 -0.47 -8.44 17.57
CA VAL A 41 0.28 -7.18 17.43
C VAL A 41 0.45 -6.43 18.75
N ILE A 42 -0.43 -6.62 19.72
CA ILE A 42 -0.22 -6.07 21.06
C ILE A 42 0.80 -6.93 21.81
N VAL A 43 0.64 -8.26 21.79
CA VAL A 43 1.48 -9.18 22.57
C VAL A 43 2.97 -9.00 22.26
N GLY A 44 3.42 -9.15 21.02
CA GLY A 44 4.86 -9.01 20.73
C GLY A 44 5.36 -7.57 20.61
N ALA A 45 4.52 -6.55 20.87
CA ALA A 45 4.99 -5.19 21.08
C ALA A 45 5.50 -5.03 22.52
N PHE A 46 4.93 -5.81 23.45
CA PHE A 46 5.28 -5.81 24.87
C PHE A 46 6.10 -7.02 25.31
N VAL A 47 6.06 -8.13 24.58
CA VAL A 47 6.78 -9.37 24.89
C VAL A 47 8.02 -9.50 24.03
N LYS A 48 9.19 -9.64 24.68
CA LYS A 48 10.45 -10.00 24.01
C LYS A 48 10.66 -11.50 24.13
N PHE A 49 10.80 -12.20 23.01
CA PHE A 49 11.05 -13.64 22.98
C PHE A 49 12.55 -13.98 22.89
N GLY A 50 13.41 -12.96 22.88
CA GLY A 50 14.86 -13.13 22.94
C GLY A 50 15.39 -13.78 21.67
N LYS A 51 15.98 -14.98 21.78
CA LYS A 51 16.56 -15.70 20.64
C LYS A 51 15.54 -16.10 19.56
N PHE A 52 14.24 -16.10 19.89
CA PHE A 52 13.18 -16.41 18.95
C PHE A 52 12.60 -15.19 18.22
N ASP A 53 13.04 -13.96 18.55
CA ASP A 53 12.47 -12.74 17.95
C ASP A 53 12.64 -12.75 16.41
N ASP A 54 13.79 -13.16 15.90
CA ASP A 54 14.03 -13.27 14.44
C ASP A 54 13.13 -14.31 13.76
N LEU A 55 12.84 -15.41 14.44
CA LEU A 55 11.97 -16.47 13.93
C LEU A 55 10.49 -16.03 13.91
N LEU A 56 10.08 -15.20 14.87
CA LEU A 56 8.71 -14.71 15.02
C LEU A 56 8.44 -13.43 14.21
N HIS A 57 9.49 -12.72 13.79
CA HIS A 57 9.37 -11.48 13.02
C HIS A 57 8.50 -11.63 11.75
N PRO A 58 8.54 -12.74 10.98
CA PRO A 58 7.64 -12.92 9.85
C PRO A 58 6.17 -13.07 10.25
N MET A 59 5.91 -13.73 11.38
CA MET A 59 4.55 -13.89 11.93
C MET A 59 4.01 -12.55 12.44
N TRP A 60 4.87 -11.72 13.02
CA TRP A 60 4.57 -10.34 13.41
C TRP A 60 4.06 -9.51 12.23
N ASN A 61 4.85 -9.49 11.16
CA ASN A 61 4.53 -8.79 9.92
C ASN A 61 3.22 -9.29 9.29
N LEU A 62 2.97 -10.61 9.33
CA LEU A 62 1.69 -11.19 8.89
C LEU A 62 0.53 -10.71 9.76
N ALA A 63 0.70 -10.67 11.09
CA ALA A 63 -0.33 -10.18 12.00
C ALA A 63 -0.66 -8.71 11.73
N ILE A 64 0.35 -7.85 11.54
CA ILE A 64 0.15 -6.45 11.14
C ILE A 64 -0.60 -6.36 9.81
N LEU A 65 -0.20 -7.14 8.80
CA LEU A 65 -0.88 -7.14 7.50
C LEU A 65 -2.35 -7.55 7.64
N MET A 66 -2.64 -8.63 8.37
CA MET A 66 -4.01 -9.11 8.58
C MET A 66 -4.85 -8.11 9.38
N LEU A 67 -4.24 -7.40 10.33
CA LEU A 67 -4.90 -6.32 11.07
C LEU A 67 -5.30 -5.18 10.12
N ILE A 68 -4.36 -4.66 9.34
CA ILE A 68 -4.61 -3.57 8.40
C ILE A 68 -5.67 -3.98 7.37
N MET A 69 -5.56 -5.20 6.83
CA MET A 69 -6.53 -5.73 5.87
C MET A 69 -7.93 -5.88 6.48
N SER A 70 -8.04 -6.39 7.70
CA SER A 70 -9.34 -6.56 8.38
C SER A 70 -10.01 -5.21 8.63
N VAL A 71 -9.26 -4.22 9.09
CA VAL A 71 -9.76 -2.85 9.27
C VAL A 71 -10.23 -2.28 7.93
N ALA A 72 -9.41 -2.39 6.88
CA ALA A 72 -9.75 -1.86 5.56
C ALA A 72 -11.04 -2.48 5.00
N VAL A 73 -11.19 -3.80 5.09
CA VAL A 73 -12.40 -4.52 4.65
C VAL A 73 -13.62 -4.07 5.46
N LEU A 74 -13.52 -4.06 6.78
CA LEU A 74 -14.66 -3.68 7.63
C LEU A 74 -15.07 -2.22 7.43
N LEU A 75 -14.11 -1.30 7.28
CA LEU A 75 -14.39 0.11 6.95
C LEU A 75 -15.03 0.25 5.56
N TRP A 76 -14.59 -0.53 4.58
CA TRP A 76 -15.15 -0.53 3.23
C TRP A 76 -16.64 -0.90 3.19
N TYR A 77 -17.09 -1.79 4.08
CA TYR A 77 -18.51 -2.17 4.17
C TYR A 77 -19.31 -1.30 5.14
N ARG A 78 -18.67 -0.77 6.20
CA ARG A 78 -19.38 0.01 7.24
C ARG A 78 -19.54 1.49 6.88
N PHE A 79 -18.54 2.10 6.27
CA PHE A 79 -18.52 3.56 6.02
C PHE A 79 -18.61 3.88 4.53
N LYS A 80 -19.76 4.42 4.10
CA LYS A 80 -19.97 4.90 2.72
C LYS A 80 -18.95 5.99 2.32
N GLY A 81 -18.56 6.86 3.25
CA GLY A 81 -17.55 7.89 3.02
C GLY A 81 -16.17 7.31 2.67
N PHE A 82 -15.72 6.31 3.42
CA PHE A 82 -14.47 5.58 3.15
C PHE A 82 -14.51 4.95 1.74
N ARG A 83 -15.61 4.27 1.41
CA ARG A 83 -15.80 3.71 0.06
C ARG A 83 -15.76 4.76 -1.04
N ASN A 84 -16.37 5.92 -0.84
CA ASN A 84 -16.39 6.98 -1.86
C ASN A 84 -15.01 7.60 -2.06
N VAL A 85 -14.26 7.86 -0.98
CA VAL A 85 -12.89 8.41 -1.06
C VAL A 85 -11.95 7.40 -1.72
N PHE A 86 -11.90 6.16 -1.24
CA PHE A 86 -11.01 5.14 -1.79
C PHE A 86 -11.44 4.68 -3.19
N GLY A 87 -12.74 4.67 -3.49
CA GLY A 87 -13.25 4.45 -4.84
C GLY A 87 -12.76 5.51 -5.83
N LYS A 88 -12.72 6.78 -5.41
CA LYS A 88 -12.12 7.88 -6.20
C LYS A 88 -10.61 7.74 -6.34
N LEU A 89 -9.92 7.06 -5.43
CA LEU A 89 -8.49 6.76 -5.52
C LEU A 89 -8.18 5.52 -6.37
N GLY A 90 -9.18 4.85 -6.94
CA GLY A 90 -8.96 3.67 -7.78
C GLY A 90 -8.03 3.92 -8.97
N PHE A 91 -7.88 5.16 -9.44
CA PHE A 91 -6.92 5.49 -10.50
C PHE A 91 -5.46 5.34 -10.07
N PHE A 92 -5.12 5.56 -8.78
CA PHE A 92 -3.76 5.32 -8.27
C PHE A 92 -3.36 3.85 -8.44
N GLY A 93 -4.29 2.94 -8.15
CA GLY A 93 -4.04 1.50 -8.31
C GLY A 93 -3.87 1.09 -9.78
N ARG A 94 -4.62 1.71 -10.70
CA ARG A 94 -4.52 1.45 -12.15
C ARG A 94 -3.24 2.00 -12.78
N MET A 95 -2.56 2.92 -12.11
CA MET A 95 -1.36 3.62 -12.58
C MET A 95 -0.20 3.41 -11.61
N SER A 96 -0.13 2.25 -10.96
CA SER A 96 0.83 1.98 -9.88
C SER A 96 2.28 2.04 -10.36
N LEU A 97 2.59 1.55 -11.57
CA LEU A 97 3.93 1.59 -12.15
C LEU A 97 4.32 3.02 -12.52
N THR A 98 3.42 3.76 -13.19
CA THR A 98 3.65 5.17 -13.51
C THR A 98 3.83 5.99 -12.24
N ASN A 99 2.97 5.80 -11.23
CA ASN A 99 3.05 6.53 -9.98
C ASN A 99 4.37 6.25 -9.24
N TYR A 100 4.76 4.98 -9.14
CA TYR A 100 6.01 4.59 -8.49
C TYR A 100 7.24 5.18 -9.20
N LEU A 101 7.28 5.11 -10.53
CA LEU A 101 8.40 5.66 -11.30
C LEU A 101 8.44 7.18 -11.23
N LEU A 102 7.30 7.86 -11.34
CA LEU A 102 7.22 9.31 -11.17
C LEU A 102 7.69 9.72 -9.77
N GLN A 103 7.35 8.96 -8.74
CA GLN A 103 7.81 9.20 -7.36
C GLN A 103 9.31 9.03 -7.23
N SER A 104 9.89 7.98 -7.80
CA SER A 104 11.33 7.75 -7.78
C SER A 104 12.10 8.83 -8.55
N ILE A 105 11.61 9.23 -9.73
CA ILE A 105 12.24 10.27 -10.55
C ILE A 105 12.17 11.64 -9.85
N LEU A 106 10.98 12.05 -9.40
CA LEU A 106 10.83 13.34 -8.71
C LEU A 106 11.58 13.37 -7.39
N GLY A 107 11.50 12.29 -6.60
CA GLY A 107 12.20 12.19 -5.33
C GLY A 107 13.71 12.23 -5.49
N SER A 108 14.26 11.49 -6.46
CA SER A 108 15.69 11.53 -6.75
C SER A 108 16.11 12.89 -7.29
N LEU A 109 15.37 13.49 -8.22
CA LEU A 109 15.68 14.82 -8.75
C LEU A 109 15.67 15.91 -7.67
N LEU A 110 14.79 15.81 -6.66
CA LEU A 110 14.74 16.77 -5.56
C LEU A 110 15.86 16.52 -4.54
N PHE A 111 16.02 15.28 -4.07
CA PHE A 111 16.84 14.99 -2.89
C PHE A 111 18.25 14.46 -3.20
N TYR A 112 18.50 13.89 -4.37
CA TYR A 112 19.84 13.40 -4.71
C TYR A 112 20.73 14.53 -5.24
N GLU A 113 22.04 14.28 -5.16
CA GLU A 113 23.10 15.23 -5.54
C GLU A 113 23.11 15.60 -7.02
N TRP A 114 22.58 14.75 -7.91
CA TRP A 114 22.53 15.04 -9.34
C TRP A 114 21.43 16.04 -9.73
N GLY A 115 20.50 16.33 -8.82
CA GLY A 115 19.39 17.26 -9.05
C GLY A 115 19.53 18.52 -8.21
N PHE A 116 18.55 18.78 -7.34
CA PHE A 116 18.56 19.97 -6.47
C PHE A 116 19.32 19.77 -5.15
N SER A 117 19.74 18.54 -4.82
CA SER A 117 20.48 18.23 -3.59
C SER A 117 19.81 18.79 -2.31
N LEU A 118 18.47 18.80 -2.28
CA LEU A 118 17.69 19.39 -1.20
C LEU A 118 17.93 18.68 0.14
N TYR A 119 18.44 17.45 0.12
CA TYR A 119 18.85 16.72 1.32
C TYR A 119 19.96 17.42 2.11
N ASN A 120 20.91 18.06 1.41
CA ASN A 120 22.05 18.72 2.04
C ASN A 120 21.70 20.10 2.63
N THR A 121 20.56 20.67 2.22
CA THR A 121 20.17 22.06 2.53
C THR A 121 18.92 22.16 3.40
N LEU A 122 17.98 21.21 3.29
CA LEU A 122 16.74 21.22 4.05
C LEU A 122 16.81 20.29 5.26
N GLY A 123 16.54 20.83 6.44
CA GLY A 123 16.30 20.03 7.65
C GLY A 123 15.04 19.15 7.53
N THR A 124 14.92 18.17 8.44
CA THR A 124 13.88 17.12 8.40
C THR A 124 12.45 17.65 8.21
N THR A 125 12.09 18.74 8.90
CA THR A 125 10.74 19.33 8.82
C THR A 125 10.44 19.88 7.42
N TRP A 126 11.39 20.61 6.82
CA TRP A 126 11.20 21.19 5.50
C TRP A 126 11.20 20.13 4.40
N SER A 127 12.05 19.12 4.53
CA SER A 127 12.05 17.95 3.65
C SER A 127 10.71 17.21 3.67
N ALA A 128 10.07 17.09 4.84
CA ALA A 128 8.74 16.50 4.95
C ALA A 128 7.66 17.34 4.25
N LEU A 129 7.71 18.67 4.37
CA LEU A 129 6.78 19.58 3.67
C LEU A 129 6.94 19.50 2.14
N VAL A 130 8.18 19.44 1.64
CA VAL A 130 8.46 19.23 0.22
C VAL A 130 7.89 17.89 -0.25
N GLY A 131 8.08 16.82 0.53
CA GLY A 131 7.49 15.51 0.23
C GLY A 131 5.96 15.53 0.16
N LEU A 132 5.30 16.22 1.09
CA LEU A 132 3.84 16.41 1.04
C LEU A 132 3.41 17.18 -0.21
N GLY A 133 4.13 18.26 -0.56
CA GLY A 133 3.91 19.00 -1.80
C GLY A 133 4.05 18.12 -3.04
N MET A 134 5.06 17.25 -3.07
CA MET A 134 5.28 16.30 -4.14
C MET A 134 4.10 15.33 -4.29
N ILE A 135 3.59 14.76 -3.20
CA ILE A 135 2.44 13.85 -3.23
C ILE A 135 1.20 14.55 -3.79
N VAL A 136 0.93 15.79 -3.37
CA VAL A 136 -0.19 16.59 -3.89
C VAL A 136 -0.01 16.87 -5.37
N PHE A 137 1.20 17.24 -5.80
CA PHE A 137 1.52 17.47 -7.21
C PHE A 137 1.31 16.21 -8.05
N GLN A 138 1.82 15.07 -7.62
CA GLN A 138 1.65 13.78 -8.28
C GLN A 138 0.18 13.35 -8.36
N TYR A 139 -0.58 13.54 -7.28
CA TYR A 139 -2.02 13.29 -7.26
C TYR A 139 -2.74 14.06 -8.37
N ASN A 140 -2.41 15.34 -8.54
CA ASN A 140 -3.06 16.18 -9.56
C ASN A 140 -2.69 15.75 -10.99
N ILE A 141 -1.42 15.40 -11.25
CA ILE A 141 -0.99 14.88 -12.55
C ILE A 141 -1.73 13.59 -12.89
N LEU A 142 -1.73 12.62 -11.97
CA LEU A 142 -2.37 11.32 -12.20
C LEU A 142 -3.89 11.45 -12.33
N LYS A 143 -4.51 12.35 -11.57
CA LYS A 143 -5.93 12.65 -11.67
C LYS A 143 -6.28 13.28 -13.03
N LEU A 144 -5.48 14.23 -13.50
CA LEU A 144 -5.68 14.86 -14.81
C LEU A 144 -5.51 13.83 -15.93
N TRP A 145 -4.49 12.99 -15.85
CA TRP A 145 -4.24 11.91 -16.79
C TRP A 145 -5.40 10.90 -16.82
N SER A 146 -5.91 10.51 -15.64
CA SER A 146 -7.00 9.55 -15.51
C SER A 146 -8.34 10.02 -16.09
N LYS A 147 -8.50 11.32 -16.40
CA LYS A 147 -9.69 11.80 -17.10
C LYS A 147 -9.72 11.37 -18.56
N ASN A 148 -8.55 11.30 -19.19
CA ASN A 148 -8.42 11.05 -20.63
C ASN A 148 -7.93 9.64 -20.94
N HIS A 149 -7.27 8.97 -19.98
CA HIS A 149 -6.69 7.64 -20.17
C HIS A 149 -7.02 6.70 -19.00
N GLU A 150 -7.47 5.49 -19.32
CA GLU A 150 -7.80 4.48 -18.30
C GLU A 150 -6.57 3.88 -17.59
N ARG A 151 -5.40 3.98 -18.23
CA ARG A 151 -4.12 3.40 -17.78
C ARG A 151 -3.02 4.45 -17.81
N GLY A 152 -1.99 4.25 -17.00
CA GLY A 152 -0.83 5.12 -16.99
C GLY A 152 0.00 4.95 -18.27
N PRO A 153 0.78 5.97 -18.65
CA PRO A 153 1.62 5.95 -19.85
C PRO A 153 2.60 4.77 -19.86
N LEU A 154 3.22 4.48 -18.70
CA LEU A 154 4.21 3.41 -18.58
C LEU A 154 3.58 2.03 -18.56
N GLU A 155 2.38 1.88 -17.99
CA GLU A 155 1.60 0.65 -18.09
C GLU A 155 1.19 0.36 -19.55
N GLY A 156 0.87 1.40 -20.32
CA GLY A 156 0.60 1.29 -21.75
C GLY A 156 1.83 0.84 -22.53
N LEU A 157 2.99 1.44 -22.25
CA LEU A 157 4.27 1.06 -22.87
C LEU A 157 4.69 -0.36 -22.50
N TRP A 158 4.60 -0.72 -21.22
CA TRP A 158 4.93 -2.04 -20.71
C TRP A 158 4.11 -3.12 -21.41
N ARG A 159 2.79 -2.91 -21.58
CA ARG A 159 1.96 -3.85 -22.33
C ARG A 159 2.48 -4.03 -23.75
N ARG A 160 2.81 -2.94 -24.46
CA ARG A 160 3.34 -3.05 -25.83
C ARG A 160 4.64 -3.87 -25.87
N LEU A 161 5.53 -3.68 -24.90
CA LEU A 161 6.79 -4.42 -24.81
C LEU A 161 6.60 -5.90 -24.47
N THR A 162 5.62 -6.27 -23.64
CA THR A 162 5.37 -7.68 -23.29
C THR A 162 4.80 -8.53 -24.41
N TRP A 163 4.30 -7.91 -25.48
CA TRP A 163 3.73 -8.62 -26.65
C TRP A 163 4.60 -8.51 -27.90
N ILE A 164 5.85 -8.02 -27.76
CA ILE A 164 6.92 -8.13 -28.76
C ILE A 164 7.73 -9.37 -28.42
#